data_AF-A0A4P8GYY9-F1
#
_entry.id   AF-A0A4P8GYY9-F1
#
_cell.length_a   1.000
_cell.length_b   1.000
_cell.length_c   1.000
_cell.angle_alpha   90.00
_cell.angle_beta   90.00
_cell.angle_gamma   90.00
#
_symmetry.space_group_name_H-M   'P 1'
#
loop_
_entity.id
_entity.type
_entity.pdbx_description
1 polymer ?
#
loop_
_entity_poly.entity_id
_entity_poly.type
_entity_poly.pdbx_seq_one_letter_code
_entity_poly.pdbx_strand_id
1 'polypeptide(L)'
;MTSSSIDGFIDRLAEVATGHGCNNFFDHATPANAQRRRNLGIYLQEMLDRRPKVLLVGEAPGFRGMRVTGVPFTNRTMFEGPANTFGLFGPGKGYVLPAVAEAEGVAAEPTATVMWDVLAELDFLPVLWSACPWHTHVPGRPLSNRTPTASEAALGTPFWQALTELYPIETVVAVGNVAHRSLQRSGLEAPKIRHPAHGGRSGFKRGLEELLSAGMRQ
;
A
#
# COMPACT_ATOMS: atom_id res chain seq x y z
N MET A 1 -17.91 -1.62 -13.30
CA MET A 1 -17.73 -1.63 -11.83
C MET A 1 -17.87 -0.21 -11.33
N THR A 2 -18.60 0.02 -10.25
CA THR A 2 -19.10 1.34 -9.82
C THR A 2 -18.38 1.81 -8.55
N SER A 3 -18.44 3.11 -8.22
CA SER A 3 -17.99 3.69 -6.94
C SER A 3 -18.40 2.83 -5.73
N SER A 4 -19.60 2.25 -5.78
CA SER A 4 -20.16 1.38 -4.74
C SER A 4 -19.28 0.16 -4.39
N SER A 5 -18.48 -0.37 -5.33
CA SER A 5 -17.57 -1.49 -5.05
C SER A 5 -16.31 -1.05 -4.29
N ILE A 6 -15.82 0.17 -4.54
CA ILE A 6 -14.69 0.75 -3.80
C ILE A 6 -15.14 1.13 -2.39
N ASP A 7 -16.30 1.78 -2.27
CA ASP A 7 -16.84 2.21 -0.98
C ASP A 7 -17.02 0.99 -0.05
N GLY A 8 -17.65 -0.09 -0.55
CA GLY A 8 -17.80 -1.33 0.20
C GLY A 8 -16.48 -2.06 0.51
N PHE A 9 -15.43 -1.89 -0.30
CA PHE A 9 -14.09 -2.39 0.03
C PHE A 9 -13.50 -1.62 1.22
N ILE A 10 -13.60 -0.29 1.18
CA ILE A 10 -13.05 0.60 2.20
C ILE A 10 -13.79 0.45 3.53
N ASP A 11 -15.12 0.31 3.51
CA ASP A 11 -15.92 0.13 4.73
C ASP A 11 -15.57 -1.18 5.42
N ARG A 12 -15.46 -2.30 4.67
CA ARG A 12 -14.99 -3.57 5.24
C ARG A 12 -13.58 -3.47 5.83
N LEU A 13 -12.69 -2.68 5.23
CA LEU A 13 -11.33 -2.46 5.74
C LEU A 13 -11.33 -1.67 7.05
N ALA A 14 -12.23 -0.69 7.16
CA ALA A 14 -12.42 0.17 8.32
C ALA A 14 -13.06 -0.56 9.51
N GLU A 15 -13.88 -1.57 9.26
CA GLU A 15 -14.58 -2.36 10.28
C GLU A 15 -13.72 -3.45 10.93
N VAL A 16 -12.54 -3.77 10.37
CA VAL A 16 -11.69 -4.83 10.94
C VAL A 16 -11.17 -4.42 12.32
N ALA A 17 -11.51 -5.24 13.32
CA ALA A 17 -10.96 -5.14 14.66
C ALA A 17 -9.49 -5.58 14.67
N THR A 18 -8.61 -4.69 15.09
CA THR A 18 -7.16 -4.94 15.21
C THR A 18 -6.73 -4.94 16.68
N GLY A 19 -5.67 -5.68 17.01
CA GLY A 19 -5.13 -5.75 18.37
C GLY A 19 -4.31 -4.51 18.78
N HIS A 20 -3.93 -4.42 20.06
CA HIS A 20 -3.22 -3.26 20.62
C HIS A 20 -1.92 -2.85 19.92
N GLY A 21 -1.24 -3.78 19.22
CA GLY A 21 -0.03 -3.51 18.45
C GLY A 21 -0.26 -3.29 16.95
N CYS A 22 -1.51 -3.06 16.55
CA CYS A 22 -1.93 -2.89 15.16
C CYS A 22 -3.02 -1.82 15.08
N ASN A 23 -2.72 -0.69 14.46
CA ASN A 23 -3.62 0.45 14.38
C ASN A 23 -4.38 0.43 13.05
N ASN A 24 -5.70 0.26 13.13
CA ASN A 24 -6.59 0.47 11.99
C ASN A 24 -6.85 1.97 11.81
N PHE A 25 -5.95 2.65 11.10
CA PHE A 25 -6.09 4.07 10.75
C PHE A 25 -7.18 4.35 9.69
N PHE A 26 -8.00 3.36 9.36
CA PHE A 26 -9.21 3.54 8.55
C PHE A 26 -10.49 3.44 9.38
N ASP A 27 -10.44 3.15 10.68
CA ASP A 27 -11.64 2.96 11.49
C ASP A 27 -12.58 4.19 11.51
N HIS A 28 -13.81 3.98 11.96
CA HIS A 28 -14.81 5.06 12.04
C HIS A 28 -14.71 5.89 13.33
N ALA A 29 -13.73 5.62 14.19
CA ALA A 29 -13.65 6.26 15.51
C ALA A 29 -13.17 7.72 15.44
N THR A 30 -12.42 8.09 14.40
CA THR A 30 -11.84 9.45 14.30
C THR A 30 -12.16 10.14 12.97
N PRO A 31 -12.42 11.47 12.97
CA PRO A 31 -12.62 12.24 11.73
C PRO A 31 -11.42 12.20 10.77
N ALA A 32 -10.19 12.14 11.30
CA ALA A 32 -8.98 12.04 10.48
C ALA A 32 -8.94 10.76 9.63
N ASN A 33 -9.50 9.65 10.13
CA ASN A 33 -9.60 8.40 9.37
C ASN A 33 -10.59 8.52 8.20
N ALA A 34 -11.62 9.36 8.30
CA ALA A 34 -12.50 9.65 7.16
C ALA A 34 -11.73 10.27 5.99
N GLN A 35 -10.76 11.13 6.27
CA GLN A 35 -9.90 11.68 5.21
C GLN A 35 -9.01 10.60 4.59
N ARG A 36 -8.45 9.70 5.39
CA ARG A 36 -7.64 8.57 4.88
C ARG A 36 -8.47 7.64 3.99
N ARG A 37 -9.71 7.36 4.36
CA ARG A 37 -10.67 6.60 3.54
C ARG A 37 -10.96 7.31 2.21
N ARG A 38 -11.20 8.63 2.22
CA ARG A 38 -11.37 9.42 0.98
C ARG A 38 -10.13 9.35 0.08
N ASN A 39 -8.94 9.53 0.64
CA ASN A 39 -7.69 9.44 -0.13
C ASN A 39 -7.50 8.04 -0.75
N LEU A 40 -7.81 6.98 0.02
CA LEU A 40 -7.78 5.61 -0.48
C LEU A 40 -8.77 5.43 -1.63
N GLY A 41 -9.99 5.97 -1.52
CA GLY A 41 -10.98 5.94 -2.60
C GLY A 41 -10.50 6.60 -3.89
N ILE A 42 -9.86 7.77 -3.79
CA ILE A 42 -9.26 8.46 -4.94
C ILE A 42 -8.18 7.56 -5.59
N TYR A 43 -7.28 6.98 -4.80
CA TYR A 43 -6.24 6.10 -5.31
C TYR A 43 -6.81 4.87 -6.03
N LEU A 44 -7.78 4.17 -5.41
CA LEU A 44 -8.40 2.99 -6.00
C LEU A 44 -9.16 3.34 -7.29
N GLN A 45 -9.85 4.48 -7.33
CA GLN A 45 -10.52 4.95 -8.55
C GLN A 45 -9.51 5.29 -9.65
N GLU A 46 -8.43 6.01 -9.32
CA GLU A 46 -7.37 6.31 -10.28
C GLU A 46 -6.68 5.05 -10.84
N MET A 47 -6.54 4.00 -10.02
CA MET A 47 -6.05 2.70 -10.49
C MET A 47 -7.08 2.00 -11.38
N LEU A 48 -8.37 2.11 -11.08
CA LEU A 48 -9.44 1.49 -11.89
C LEU A 48 -9.46 2.10 -13.30
N ASP A 49 -9.30 3.42 -13.40
CA ASP A 49 -9.28 4.12 -14.68
C ASP A 49 -8.09 3.69 -15.56
N ARG A 50 -6.97 3.28 -14.92
CA ARG A 50 -5.72 2.88 -15.59
C ARG A 50 -5.59 1.37 -15.81
N ARG A 51 -6.40 0.56 -15.13
CA ARG A 51 -6.51 -0.91 -15.28
C ARG A 51 -5.16 -1.65 -15.27
N PRO A 52 -4.30 -1.45 -14.26
CA PRO A 52 -3.06 -2.19 -14.12
C PRO A 52 -3.33 -3.70 -14.02
N LYS A 53 -2.40 -4.49 -14.55
CA LYS A 53 -2.49 -5.96 -14.58
C LYS A 53 -1.66 -6.66 -13.50
N VAL A 54 -0.95 -5.89 -12.69
CA VAL A 54 -0.04 -6.41 -11.67
C VAL A 54 -0.38 -5.81 -10.32
N LEU A 55 -0.39 -6.66 -9.30
CA LEU A 55 -0.52 -6.27 -7.90
C LEU A 55 0.81 -6.53 -7.18
N LEU A 56 1.47 -5.47 -6.71
CA LEU A 56 2.61 -5.61 -5.80
C LEU A 56 2.09 -5.60 -4.36
N VAL A 57 2.36 -6.68 -3.62
CA VAL A 57 2.01 -6.80 -2.20
C VAL A 57 3.28 -6.65 -1.37
N GLY A 58 3.39 -5.63 -0.53
CA GLY A 58 4.46 -5.49 0.46
C GLY A 58 4.03 -5.83 1.88
N GLU A 59 4.79 -5.40 2.87
CA GLU A 59 4.65 -5.86 4.26
C GLU A 59 3.47 -5.21 5.01
N ALA A 60 3.65 -3.98 5.47
CA ALA A 60 2.67 -3.24 6.25
C ALA A 60 2.97 -1.72 6.18
N PRO A 61 1.94 -0.87 6.33
CA PRO A 61 2.09 0.58 6.47
C PRO A 61 3.08 1.01 7.57
N GLY A 62 4.05 1.85 7.22
CA GLY A 62 4.90 2.55 8.19
C GLY A 62 4.21 3.74 8.85
N PHE A 63 4.64 4.10 10.07
CA PHE A 63 4.05 5.24 10.81
C PHE A 63 4.26 6.60 10.13
N ARG A 64 5.20 6.68 9.18
CA ARG A 64 5.63 7.88 8.45
C ARG A 64 5.07 7.97 7.01
N GLY A 65 4.35 6.94 6.57
CA GLY A 65 3.90 6.77 5.18
C GLY A 65 2.39 6.61 5.10
N MET A 66 1.92 5.45 4.64
CA MET A 66 0.50 5.14 4.44
C MET A 66 -0.36 5.32 5.70
N ARG A 67 0.19 5.12 6.91
CA ARG A 67 -0.55 5.44 8.16
C ARG A 67 -0.99 6.91 8.19
N VAL A 68 -0.18 7.82 7.66
CA VAL A 68 -0.48 9.26 7.60
C VAL A 68 -1.42 9.54 6.43
N THR A 69 -1.09 9.08 5.23
CA THR A 69 -1.77 9.49 3.99
C THR A 69 -3.06 8.71 3.71
N GLY A 70 -3.18 7.48 4.20
CA GLY A 70 -4.24 6.53 3.82
C GLY A 70 -3.99 5.81 2.50
N VAL A 71 -2.90 6.10 1.78
CA VAL A 71 -2.66 5.55 0.43
C VAL A 71 -1.42 4.64 0.39
N PRO A 72 -1.50 3.43 -0.22
CA PRO A 72 -0.41 2.47 -0.29
C PRO A 72 0.92 3.07 -0.78
N PHE A 73 1.99 2.81 -0.03
CA PHE A 73 3.37 3.23 -0.35
C PHE A 73 3.51 4.71 -0.72
N THR A 74 2.77 5.57 -0.02
CA THR A 74 2.92 7.03 -0.15
C THR A 74 3.41 7.64 1.15
N ASN A 75 3.84 8.90 1.06
CA ASN A 75 4.20 9.73 2.20
C ASN A 75 3.66 11.15 1.99
N ARG A 76 3.80 12.02 3.00
CA ARG A 76 3.29 13.39 2.94
C ARG A 76 3.79 14.21 1.75
N THR A 77 5.07 14.05 1.39
CA THR A 77 5.70 14.86 0.34
C THR A 77 5.14 14.55 -1.05
N MET A 78 4.55 13.36 -1.25
CA MET A 78 3.88 13.02 -2.52
C MET A 78 2.54 13.74 -2.70
N PHE A 79 1.86 14.09 -1.61
CA PHE A 79 0.61 14.86 -1.69
C PHE A 79 0.88 16.35 -1.80
N GLU A 80 1.92 16.82 -1.11
CA GLU A 80 2.35 18.23 -1.10
C GLU A 80 3.14 18.61 -2.37
N GLY A 81 3.79 17.63 -3.03
CA GLY A 81 4.59 17.81 -4.24
C GLY A 81 3.77 17.72 -5.54
N PRO A 82 4.43 17.87 -6.70
CA PRO A 82 3.76 17.72 -8.00
C PRO A 82 3.24 16.29 -8.21
N ALA A 83 2.33 16.13 -9.16
CA ALA A 83 1.92 14.81 -9.63
C ALA A 83 3.16 14.01 -10.13
N ASN A 84 3.17 12.71 -9.87
CA ASN A 84 4.23 11.83 -10.36
C ASN A 84 4.10 11.58 -11.88
N THR A 85 5.04 10.85 -12.46
CA THR A 85 5.08 10.53 -13.90
C THR A 85 3.81 9.83 -14.42
N PHE A 86 3.07 9.11 -13.57
CA PHE A 86 1.80 8.46 -13.92
C PHE A 86 0.58 9.39 -13.78
N GLY A 87 0.83 10.67 -13.51
CA GLY A 87 -0.18 11.67 -13.21
C GLY A 87 -0.97 11.33 -11.95
N LEU A 88 -0.37 10.61 -10.97
CA LEU A 88 -0.96 10.35 -9.67
C LEU A 88 -0.45 11.37 -8.66
N PHE A 89 -1.25 11.61 -7.62
CA PHE A 89 -0.91 12.52 -6.53
C PHE A 89 -0.74 13.99 -6.98
N GLY A 90 -0.43 14.86 -6.03
CA GLY A 90 -0.23 16.29 -6.26
C GLY A 90 -1.50 17.14 -6.42
N PRO A 91 -1.33 18.44 -6.70
CA PRO A 91 -2.42 19.42 -6.71
C PRO A 91 -3.54 19.08 -7.70
N GLY A 92 -4.79 19.34 -7.31
CA GLY A 92 -5.96 19.14 -8.15
C GLY A 92 -6.51 17.71 -8.19
N LYS A 93 -5.82 16.72 -7.61
CA LYS A 93 -6.30 15.33 -7.51
C LYS A 93 -7.25 15.06 -6.34
N GLY A 94 -7.34 15.98 -5.39
CA GLY A 94 -8.23 15.86 -4.23
C GLY A 94 -7.64 15.07 -3.04
N TYR A 95 -6.39 14.61 -3.12
CA TYR A 95 -5.69 14.06 -1.96
C TYR A 95 -5.47 15.15 -0.91
N VAL A 96 -5.84 14.88 0.34
CA VAL A 96 -5.68 15.82 1.45
C VAL A 96 -5.01 15.10 2.62
N LEU A 97 -3.95 15.70 3.18
CA LEU A 97 -3.34 15.16 4.39
C LEU A 97 -4.31 15.34 5.57
N PRO A 98 -4.59 14.27 6.34
CA PRO A 98 -5.40 14.41 7.54
C PRO A 98 -4.75 15.38 8.52
N ALA A 99 -5.53 16.27 9.11
CA ALA A 99 -5.07 17.12 10.21
C ALA A 99 -4.87 16.26 11.45
N VAL A 100 -3.66 15.71 11.63
CA VAL A 100 -3.30 14.90 12.80
C VAL A 100 -2.06 15.48 13.47
N ALA A 101 -2.21 15.86 14.74
CA ALA A 101 -1.11 16.35 15.58
C ALA A 101 0.06 15.36 15.63
N GLU A 102 -0.23 14.06 15.52
CA GLU A 102 0.77 12.98 15.52
C GLU A 102 1.66 12.92 14.26
N ALA A 103 1.30 13.62 13.18
CA ALA A 103 2.13 13.73 11.97
C ALA A 103 2.95 15.03 11.92
N GLU A 104 2.73 15.96 12.87
CA GLU A 104 3.58 17.15 13.00
C GLU A 104 5.00 16.73 13.39
N GLY A 105 6.00 17.20 12.64
CA GLY A 105 7.41 16.82 12.85
C GLY A 105 7.79 15.40 12.40
N VAL A 106 6.86 14.59 11.89
CA VAL A 106 7.18 13.26 11.34
C VAL A 106 7.74 13.40 9.94
N ALA A 107 9.05 13.14 9.79
CA ALA A 107 9.72 13.20 8.50
C ALA A 107 9.15 12.15 7.52
N ALA A 108 9.22 12.40 6.22
CA ALA A 108 8.67 11.49 5.22
C ALA A 108 9.43 10.14 5.17
N GLU A 109 8.72 9.05 4.91
CA GLU A 109 9.33 7.72 4.70
C GLU A 109 10.04 7.66 3.33
N PRO A 110 11.35 7.36 3.27
CA PRO A 110 12.09 7.32 2.00
C PRO A 110 11.71 6.13 1.11
N THR A 111 11.22 5.04 1.69
CA THR A 111 10.88 3.81 0.96
C THR A 111 9.76 4.01 -0.05
N ALA A 112 8.74 4.81 0.29
CA ALA A 112 7.68 5.21 -0.63
C ALA A 112 8.26 5.91 -1.87
N THR A 113 9.12 6.92 -1.67
CA THR A 113 9.76 7.64 -2.78
C THR A 113 10.57 6.70 -3.66
N VAL A 114 11.40 5.85 -3.07
CA VAL A 114 12.19 4.87 -3.84
C VAL A 114 11.31 3.91 -4.63
N MET A 115 10.19 3.46 -4.07
CA MET A 115 9.21 2.60 -4.75
C MET A 115 8.71 3.27 -6.02
N TRP A 116 8.13 4.47 -5.90
CA TRP A 116 7.55 5.19 -7.03
C TRP A 116 8.58 5.68 -8.06
N ASP A 117 9.78 6.06 -7.62
CA ASP A 117 10.87 6.42 -8.55
C ASP A 117 11.23 5.24 -9.45
N VAL A 118 11.40 4.04 -8.88
CA VAL A 118 11.76 2.84 -9.65
C VAL A 118 10.63 2.45 -10.59
N LEU A 119 9.38 2.55 -10.15
CA LEU A 119 8.22 2.31 -11.03
C LEU A 119 8.22 3.27 -12.22
N ALA A 120 8.48 4.57 -11.98
CA ALA A 120 8.57 5.58 -13.02
C ALA A 120 9.77 5.36 -13.97
N GLU A 121 10.94 4.96 -13.44
CA GLU A 121 12.12 4.61 -14.25
C GLU A 121 11.85 3.46 -15.22
N LEU A 122 10.98 2.52 -14.83
CA LEU A 122 10.62 1.35 -15.62
C LEU A 122 9.35 1.55 -16.47
N ASP A 123 8.73 2.74 -16.42
CA ASP A 123 7.41 3.02 -17.00
C ASP A 123 6.36 1.93 -16.69
N PHE A 124 6.37 1.48 -15.43
CA PHE A 124 5.59 0.34 -14.97
C PHE A 124 4.64 0.73 -13.84
N LEU A 125 3.33 0.63 -14.10
CA LEU A 125 2.30 0.97 -13.14
C LEU A 125 1.55 -0.28 -12.62
N PRO A 126 1.84 -0.75 -11.41
CA PRO A 126 1.05 -1.75 -10.70
C PRO A 126 0.05 -1.12 -9.71
N VAL A 127 -0.93 -1.91 -9.26
CA VAL A 127 -1.59 -1.64 -7.98
C VAL A 127 -0.60 -1.96 -6.86
N LEU A 128 -0.49 -1.08 -5.88
CA LEU A 128 0.32 -1.30 -4.68
C LEU A 128 -0.59 -1.61 -3.50
N TRP A 129 -0.26 -2.65 -2.73
CA TRP A 129 -0.98 -3.01 -1.50
C TRP A 129 -0.06 -3.67 -0.45
N SER A 130 -0.58 -3.90 0.75
CA SER A 130 0.17 -4.54 1.85
C SER A 130 -0.50 -5.84 2.30
N ALA A 131 0.31 -6.83 2.67
CA ALA A 131 -0.16 -8.08 3.25
C ALA A 131 -0.90 -7.85 4.57
N CYS A 132 -0.40 -6.94 5.41
CA CYS A 132 -1.15 -6.37 6.52
C CYS A 132 -1.46 -4.90 6.19
N PRO A 133 -2.70 -4.53 5.81
CA PRO A 133 -3.03 -3.17 5.38
C PRO A 133 -3.17 -2.15 6.52
N TRP A 134 -2.78 -2.52 7.74
CA TRP A 134 -2.85 -1.68 8.94
C TRP A 134 -1.47 -1.47 9.56
N HIS A 135 -1.33 -0.43 10.38
CA HIS A 135 -0.03 -0.05 10.91
C HIS A 135 0.35 -0.88 12.15
N THR A 136 1.32 -1.78 11.99
CA THR A 136 1.86 -2.57 13.09
C THR A 136 3.01 -1.86 13.80
N HIS A 137 2.90 -1.76 15.11
CA HIS A 137 3.84 -1.06 15.98
C HIS A 137 4.16 -1.89 17.23
N VAL A 138 5.19 -1.46 17.97
CA VAL A 138 5.46 -2.01 19.31
C VAL A 138 4.37 -1.49 20.26
N PRO A 139 3.64 -2.36 21.00
CA PRO A 139 2.59 -1.91 21.93
C PRO A 139 3.10 -0.81 22.89
N GLY A 140 2.30 0.24 23.05
CA GLY A 140 2.68 1.43 23.83
C GLY A 140 3.65 2.39 23.12
N ARG A 141 4.11 2.09 21.90
CA ARG A 141 4.99 2.94 21.09
C ARG A 141 4.42 3.12 19.67
N PRO A 142 3.37 3.94 19.49
CA PRO A 142 2.68 4.10 18.20
C PRO A 142 3.55 4.72 17.09
N LEU A 143 4.65 5.39 17.43
CA LEU A 143 5.64 5.92 16.47
C LEU A 143 6.80 4.93 16.27
N SER A 144 6.48 3.66 16.04
CA SER A 144 7.45 2.61 15.77
C SER A 144 6.90 1.66 14.71
N ASN A 145 7.79 1.02 13.95
CA ASN A 145 7.39 -0.04 13.03
C ASN A 145 7.73 -1.39 13.66
N ARG A 146 6.84 -2.35 13.51
CA ARG A 146 7.06 -3.76 13.84
C ARG A 146 6.58 -4.61 12.68
N THR A 147 7.29 -5.69 12.37
CA THR A 147 6.80 -6.68 11.41
C THR A 147 5.48 -7.31 11.88
N PRO A 148 4.45 -7.38 11.01
CA PRO A 148 3.18 -8.01 11.37
C PRO A 148 3.37 -9.49 11.69
N THR A 149 2.56 -9.97 12.63
CA THR A 149 2.46 -11.39 12.94
C THR A 149 1.75 -12.14 11.82
N ALA A 150 1.79 -13.47 11.89
CA ALA A 150 1.08 -14.34 10.97
C ALA A 150 -0.43 -14.08 10.93
N SER A 151 -1.05 -13.90 12.10
CA SER A 151 -2.48 -13.65 12.21
C SER A 151 -2.86 -12.26 11.71
N GLU A 152 -2.06 -11.23 12.00
CA GLU A 152 -2.27 -9.87 11.46
C GLU A 152 -2.19 -9.84 9.93
N ALA A 153 -1.22 -10.54 9.33
CA ALA A 153 -1.14 -10.68 7.87
C ALA A 153 -2.33 -11.48 7.30
N ALA A 154 -2.78 -12.53 8.01
CA ALA A 154 -3.93 -13.32 7.58
C ALA A 154 -5.24 -12.51 7.57
N LEU A 155 -5.41 -11.55 8.49
CA LEU A 155 -6.54 -10.61 8.46
C LEU A 155 -6.54 -9.74 7.19
N GLY A 156 -5.36 -9.44 6.65
CA GLY A 156 -5.22 -8.66 5.42
C GLY A 156 -5.44 -9.46 4.13
N THR A 157 -5.42 -10.79 4.20
CA THR A 157 -5.53 -11.66 3.02
C THR A 157 -6.77 -11.40 2.14
N PRO A 158 -7.98 -11.30 2.71
CA PRO A 158 -9.18 -11.05 1.91
C PRO A 158 -9.13 -9.71 1.14
N PHE A 159 -8.32 -8.75 1.59
CA PHE A 159 -8.26 -7.44 0.96
C PHE A 159 -7.40 -7.44 -0.30
N TRP A 160 -6.20 -8.02 -0.28
CA TRP A 160 -5.43 -8.10 -1.52
C TRP A 160 -6.09 -9.04 -2.54
N GLN A 161 -6.79 -10.10 -2.08
CA GLN A 161 -7.59 -10.95 -2.96
C GLN A 161 -8.75 -10.19 -3.60
N ALA A 162 -9.50 -9.39 -2.83
CA ALA A 162 -10.55 -8.53 -3.39
C ALA A 162 -10.00 -7.52 -4.41
N LEU A 163 -8.75 -7.04 -4.26
CA LEU A 163 -8.12 -6.22 -5.30
C LEU A 163 -7.86 -7.02 -6.58
N THR A 164 -7.49 -8.30 -6.50
CA THR A 164 -7.34 -9.15 -7.71
C THR A 164 -8.65 -9.37 -8.47
N GLU A 165 -9.79 -9.24 -7.78
CA GLU A 165 -11.12 -9.29 -8.40
C GLU A 165 -11.57 -7.91 -8.92
N LEU A 166 -11.13 -6.83 -8.27
CA LEU A 166 -11.51 -5.45 -8.60
C LEU A 166 -10.78 -4.93 -9.86
N TYR A 167 -9.56 -5.38 -10.10
CA TYR A 167 -8.74 -5.02 -11.27
C TYR A 167 -8.50 -6.24 -12.17
N PRO A 168 -8.10 -6.06 -13.44
CA PRO A 168 -7.73 -7.18 -14.30
C PRO A 168 -6.33 -7.71 -13.95
N ILE A 169 -6.11 -8.12 -12.70
CA ILE A 169 -4.81 -8.59 -12.23
C ILE A 169 -4.51 -9.96 -12.86
N GLU A 170 -3.39 -10.02 -13.58
CA GLU A 170 -2.82 -11.24 -14.18
C GLU A 170 -1.65 -11.77 -13.35
N THR A 171 -1.00 -10.92 -12.54
CA THR A 171 0.16 -11.32 -11.71
C THR A 171 0.13 -10.64 -10.35
N VAL A 172 0.37 -11.41 -9.30
CA VAL A 172 0.61 -10.90 -7.94
C VAL A 172 2.08 -11.11 -7.60
N VAL A 173 2.78 -10.07 -7.14
CA VAL A 173 4.20 -10.14 -6.80
C VAL A 173 4.39 -9.78 -5.33
N ALA A 174 5.12 -10.63 -4.60
CA ALA A 174 5.54 -10.34 -3.24
C ALA A 174 6.76 -9.41 -3.21
N VAL A 175 6.63 -8.29 -2.51
CA VAL A 175 7.72 -7.36 -2.23
C VAL A 175 8.24 -7.63 -0.82
N GLY A 176 9.31 -8.43 -0.74
CA GLY A 176 9.94 -8.83 0.52
C GLY A 176 9.38 -10.13 1.13
N ASN A 177 10.03 -10.57 2.21
CA ASN A 177 9.77 -11.89 2.79
C ASN A 177 8.43 -11.99 3.52
N VAL A 178 7.94 -10.91 4.12
CA VAL A 178 6.67 -10.94 4.86
C VAL A 178 5.50 -11.11 3.90
N ALA A 179 5.44 -10.30 2.84
CA ALA A 179 4.45 -10.44 1.79
C ALA A 179 4.46 -11.83 1.17
N HIS A 180 5.65 -12.34 0.82
CA HIS A 180 5.79 -13.68 0.22
C HIS A 180 5.23 -14.77 1.13
N ARG A 181 5.56 -14.76 2.43
CA ARG A 181 4.99 -15.73 3.37
C ARG A 181 3.48 -15.59 3.52
N SER A 182 2.95 -14.36 3.42
CA SER A 182 1.50 -14.13 3.46
C SER A 182 0.80 -14.75 2.25
N LEU A 183 1.34 -14.53 1.04
CA LEU A 183 0.80 -15.10 -0.20
C LEU A 183 0.89 -16.63 -0.16
N GLN A 184 2.04 -17.20 0.20
CA GLN A 184 2.21 -18.65 0.31
C GLN A 184 1.21 -19.29 1.31
N ARG A 185 0.95 -18.64 2.45
CA ARG A 185 -0.04 -19.13 3.43
C ARG A 185 -1.47 -19.09 2.94
N SER A 186 -1.77 -18.21 1.97
CA SER A 186 -3.07 -18.16 1.31
C SER A 186 -3.22 -19.22 0.20
N GLY A 187 -2.17 -19.99 -0.08
CA GLY A 187 -2.13 -20.96 -1.18
C GLY A 187 -1.71 -20.37 -2.53
N LEU A 188 -1.29 -19.10 -2.56
CA LEU A 188 -0.78 -18.46 -3.78
C LEU A 188 0.74 -18.56 -3.83
N GLU A 189 1.27 -19.30 -4.80
CA GLU A 189 2.66 -19.18 -5.20
C GLU A 189 2.81 -17.90 -6.04
N ALA A 190 3.73 -17.03 -5.64
CA ALA A 190 3.91 -15.73 -6.25
C ALA A 190 5.39 -15.40 -6.39
N PRO A 191 5.82 -14.77 -7.50
CA PRO A 191 7.18 -14.27 -7.62
C PRO A 191 7.50 -13.30 -6.47
N LYS A 192 8.74 -13.38 -5.98
CA LYS A 192 9.24 -12.53 -4.90
C LYS A 192 10.37 -11.64 -5.37
N ILE A 193 10.26 -10.36 -5.08
CA ILE A 193 11.33 -9.37 -5.29
C ILE A 193 11.78 -8.77 -3.96
N ARG A 194 12.98 -8.16 -3.96
CA ARG A 194 13.55 -7.54 -2.76
C ARG A 194 12.78 -6.26 -2.41
N HIS A 195 12.52 -6.04 -1.12
CA HIS A 195 11.90 -4.80 -0.66
C HIS A 195 12.85 -3.59 -0.79
N PRO A 196 12.37 -2.40 -1.19
CA PRO A 196 13.24 -1.23 -1.45
C PRO A 196 13.87 -0.59 -0.19
N ALA A 197 13.35 -0.90 1.00
CA ALA A 197 13.90 -0.40 2.27
C ALA A 197 15.34 -0.89 2.55
N HIS A 198 16.04 -0.19 3.46
CA HIS A 198 17.39 -0.54 3.93
C HIS A 198 18.42 -0.78 2.81
N GLY A 199 18.51 0.16 1.87
CA GLY A 199 19.43 0.05 0.71
C GLY A 199 18.96 -0.94 -0.36
N GLY A 200 17.69 -1.36 -0.34
CA GLY A 200 17.14 -2.36 -1.25
C GLY A 200 16.81 -1.89 -2.66
N ARG A 201 16.99 -0.60 -3.00
CA ARG A 201 16.61 0.00 -4.29
C ARG A 201 17.08 -0.82 -5.49
N SER A 202 18.37 -1.12 -5.60
CA SER A 202 18.93 -1.84 -6.76
C SER A 202 18.37 -3.25 -6.90
N GLY A 203 18.13 -3.94 -5.78
CA GLY A 203 17.52 -5.28 -5.82
C GLY A 203 16.03 -5.27 -6.11
N PHE A 204 15.31 -4.22 -5.69
CA PHE A 204 13.91 -4.01 -6.06
C PHE A 204 13.78 -3.76 -7.57
N LYS A 205 14.57 -2.80 -8.10
CA LYS A 205 14.62 -2.48 -9.53
C LYS A 205 14.95 -3.70 -10.39
N ARG A 206 16.05 -4.39 -10.08
CA ARG A 206 16.47 -5.58 -10.82
C ARG A 206 15.40 -6.68 -10.82
N GLY A 207 14.75 -6.91 -9.68
CA GLY A 207 13.67 -7.90 -9.59
C GLY A 207 12.47 -7.55 -10.48
N LEU A 208 12.12 -6.26 -10.60
CA LEU A 208 11.07 -5.82 -11.52
C LEU A 208 11.52 -5.97 -12.99
N GLU A 209 12.74 -5.58 -13.33
CA GLU A 209 13.30 -5.74 -14.68
C GLU A 209 13.30 -7.20 -15.15
N GLU A 210 13.70 -8.12 -14.27
CA GLU A 210 13.69 -9.57 -14.54
C GLU A 210 12.27 -10.06 -14.81
N LEU A 211 11.29 -9.66 -13.98
CA LEU A 211 9.89 -10.05 -14.15
C LEU A 211 9.27 -9.46 -15.43
N LEU A 212 9.54 -8.19 -15.72
CA LEU A 212 9.07 -7.52 -16.94
C LEU A 212 9.66 -8.17 -18.19
N SER A 213 10.96 -8.49 -18.17
CA SER A 213 11.65 -9.16 -19.29
C SER A 213 11.15 -10.59 -19.51
N ALA A 214 10.73 -11.29 -18.45
CA ALA A 214 10.10 -12.60 -18.55
C ALA A 214 8.64 -12.54 -19.06
N GLY A 215 8.10 -11.35 -19.31
CA GLY A 215 6.77 -11.14 -19.88
C GLY A 215 5.61 -11.33 -18.89
N MET A 216 5.88 -11.19 -17.58
CA MET A 216 4.95 -11.40 -16.45
C MET A 216 3.77 -12.33 -16.77
N ARG A 217 4.08 -13.62 -16.87
CA ARG A 217 3.22 -14.74 -16.49
C ARG A 217 4.02 -15.69 -15.63
N GLN A 218 3.60 -15.89 -14.37
CA GLN A 218 3.33 -17.18 -13.71
C GLN A 218 2.34 -16.92 -12.57
#